data_AF-A0A2A5JJ50-F1
#
_entry.id   AF-A0A2A5JJ50-F1
#
_cell.length_a   1.000
_cell.length_b   1.000
_cell.length_c   1.000
_cell.angle_alpha   90.00
_cell.angle_beta   90.00
_cell.angle_gamma   90.00
#
_symmetry.space_group_name_H-M   'P 1'
#
loop_
_entity.id
_entity.type
_entity.pdbx_description
1 polymer ?
#
loop_
_entity_poly.entity_id
_entity_poly.type
_entity_poly.pdbx_seq_one_letter_code
_entity_poly.pdbx_strand_id
1 'polypeptide(L)'
;MSTLGERQEALIRALVAGGELPEGFDKDEAAVVSAALLRKRAGEVAHHLPVVRHTLGDRYLQLFTAWAGGRPKTSSRSDAQAFVAHLQDIGELPRPPWYQRFRKLSRK
;
A
#
# COMPACT_ATOMS: atom_id res chain seq x y z
N MET A 1 16.84 22.48 -18.94
CA MET A 1 15.87 21.45 -19.35
C MET A 1 16.22 20.17 -18.63
N SER A 2 15.29 19.54 -17.93
CA SER A 2 15.51 18.24 -17.30
C SER A 2 15.83 17.18 -18.36
N THR A 3 16.75 16.28 -18.07
CA THR A 3 17.06 15.12 -18.89
C THR A 3 15.86 14.17 -18.99
N LEU A 4 15.90 13.25 -19.96
CA LEU A 4 14.87 12.21 -20.11
C LEU A 4 14.77 11.32 -18.85
N GLY A 5 15.92 10.95 -18.27
CA GLY A 5 15.96 10.09 -17.09
C GLY A 5 15.30 10.76 -15.88
N GLU A 6 15.56 12.05 -15.65
CA GLU A 6 14.93 12.80 -14.56
C GLU A 6 13.40 12.89 -14.73
N ARG A 7 12.92 13.09 -15.98
CA ARG A 7 11.48 13.10 -16.27
C ARG A 7 10.82 11.74 -16.06
N GLN A 8 11.48 10.65 -16.46
CA GLN A 8 10.98 9.29 -16.23
C GLN A 8 10.95 8.94 -14.74
N GLU A 9 11.98 9.31 -13.98
CA GLU A 9 12.01 9.11 -12.54
C GLU A 9 10.90 9.90 -11.85
N ALA A 10 10.71 11.18 -12.21
CA ALA A 10 9.65 12.02 -11.68
C ALA A 10 8.26 11.42 -11.97
N LEU A 11 8.03 10.92 -13.19
CA LEU A 11 6.78 10.22 -13.54
C LEU A 11 6.57 8.98 -12.67
N ILE A 12 7.58 8.12 -12.53
CA ILE A 12 7.47 6.89 -11.73
C ILE A 12 7.18 7.24 -10.26
N ARG A 13 7.86 8.26 -9.72
CA ARG A 13 7.61 8.75 -8.35
C ARG A 13 6.16 9.23 -8.21
N ALA A 14 5.66 10.05 -9.14
CA ALA A 14 4.28 10.53 -9.12
C ALA A 14 3.25 9.38 -9.21
N LEU A 15 3.50 8.37 -10.05
CA LEU A 15 2.60 7.22 -10.23
C LEU A 15 2.58 6.27 -9.02
N VAL A 16 3.70 6.14 -8.29
CA VAL A 16 3.83 5.16 -7.20
C VAL A 16 3.58 5.78 -5.83
N ALA A 17 4.06 7.01 -5.60
CA ALA A 17 3.99 7.70 -4.32
C ALA A 17 3.00 8.88 -4.31
N GLY A 18 2.40 9.20 -5.46
CA GLY A 18 1.66 10.45 -5.65
C GLY A 18 2.61 11.63 -5.86
N GLY A 19 2.04 12.78 -6.19
CA GLY A 19 2.80 14.02 -6.43
C GLY A 19 2.44 14.68 -7.76
N GLU A 20 3.16 15.73 -8.08
CA GLU A 20 2.97 16.46 -9.33
C GLU A 20 3.50 15.66 -10.52
N LEU A 21 2.69 15.56 -11.58
CA LEU A 21 3.10 14.93 -12.82
C LEU A 21 4.05 15.87 -13.58
N PRO A 22 5.09 15.32 -14.24
CA PRO A 22 5.87 16.11 -15.18
C PRO A 22 4.97 16.71 -16.27
N GLU A 23 5.39 17.85 -16.81
CA GLU A 23 4.70 18.52 -17.92
C GLU A 23 4.47 17.56 -19.11
N GLY A 24 3.27 17.60 -19.67
CA GLY A 24 2.87 16.81 -20.85
C GLY A 24 2.21 15.46 -20.55
N PHE A 25 2.04 15.09 -19.28
CA PHE A 25 1.28 13.90 -18.89
C PHE A 25 -0.16 14.25 -18.51
N ASP A 26 -1.10 13.45 -19.00
CA ASP A 26 -2.50 13.56 -18.66
C ASP A 26 -2.77 13.01 -17.24
N LYS A 27 -3.57 13.75 -16.47
CA LYS A 27 -3.87 13.41 -15.06
C LYS A 27 -4.79 12.21 -14.94
N ASP A 28 -5.74 12.04 -15.86
CA ASP A 28 -6.70 10.96 -15.83
C ASP A 28 -6.04 9.65 -16.26
N GLU A 29 -5.21 9.67 -17.30
CA GLU A 29 -4.37 8.52 -17.68
C GLU A 29 -3.43 8.11 -16.54
N ALA A 30 -2.77 9.07 -15.90
CA ALA A 30 -1.90 8.81 -14.76
C ALA A 30 -2.66 8.21 -13.57
N ALA A 31 -3.90 8.63 -13.33
CA ALA A 31 -4.75 8.05 -12.29
C ALA A 31 -5.09 6.58 -12.60
N VAL A 32 -5.38 6.24 -13.86
CA VAL A 32 -5.60 4.85 -14.29
C VAL A 32 -4.36 3.99 -14.05
N VAL A 33 -3.18 4.47 -14.46
CA VAL A 33 -1.92 3.74 -14.26
C VAL A 33 -1.59 3.58 -12.78
N SER A 34 -1.75 4.63 -11.97
CA SER A 34 -1.55 4.58 -10.52
C SER A 34 -2.46 3.54 -9.86
N ALA A 35 -3.73 3.48 -10.28
CA ALA A 35 -4.66 2.47 -9.80
C ALA A 35 -4.26 1.04 -10.23
N ALA A 36 -3.71 0.85 -11.42
CA ALA A 36 -3.19 -0.45 -11.86
C ALA A 36 -1.95 -0.87 -11.04
N LEU A 37 -1.04 0.06 -10.75
CA LEU A 37 0.14 -0.18 -9.91
C LEU A 37 -0.25 -0.53 -8.47
N LEU A 38 -1.25 0.14 -7.90
CA LEU A 38 -1.79 -0.21 -6.58
C LEU A 38 -2.38 -1.62 -6.56
N ARG A 39 -3.11 -2.03 -7.60
CA ARG A 39 -3.63 -3.40 -7.72
C ARG A 39 -2.49 -4.42 -7.80
N LYS A 40 -1.43 -4.13 -8.56
CA LYS A 40 -0.23 -4.98 -8.62
C LYS A 40 0.43 -5.13 -7.24
N ARG A 41 0.63 -4.02 -6.52
CA ARG A 41 1.16 -4.00 -5.16
C ARG A 41 0.30 -4.85 -4.21
N ALA A 42 -1.03 -4.77 -4.33
CA ALA A 42 -1.94 -5.60 -3.55
C ALA A 42 -1.71 -7.10 -3.80
N GLY A 43 -1.50 -7.49 -5.06
CA GLY A 43 -1.14 -8.87 -5.43
C GLY A 43 0.17 -9.33 -4.78
N GLU A 44 1.23 -8.51 -4.87
CA GLU A 44 2.52 -8.81 -4.26
C GLU A 44 2.43 -8.99 -2.73
N VAL A 45 1.67 -8.11 -2.05
CA VAL A 45 1.47 -8.19 -0.60
C VAL A 45 0.61 -9.40 -0.20
N ALA A 46 -0.38 -9.77 -1.02
CA ALA A 46 -1.24 -10.92 -0.75
C ALA A 46 -0.46 -12.24 -0.64
N HIS A 47 0.66 -12.39 -1.36
CA HIS A 47 1.54 -13.57 -1.24
C HIS A 47 2.16 -13.72 0.15
N HIS A 48 2.32 -12.64 0.91
CA HIS A 48 2.79 -12.67 2.30
C HIS A 48 1.66 -12.91 3.30
N LEU A 49 0.40 -12.77 2.88
CA LEU A 49 -0.77 -12.77 3.74
C LEU A 49 -1.88 -13.71 3.22
N PRO A 50 -1.60 -14.98 2.91
CA PRO A 50 -2.57 -15.87 2.26
C PRO A 50 -3.84 -16.05 3.08
N VAL A 51 -3.74 -16.16 4.41
CA VAL A 51 -4.89 -16.29 5.31
C VAL A 51 -5.73 -15.02 5.32
N VAL A 52 -5.12 -13.84 5.47
CA VAL A 52 -5.85 -12.55 5.45
C VAL A 52 -6.53 -12.34 4.11
N ARG A 53 -5.85 -12.67 3.01
CA ARG A 53 -6.43 -12.58 1.66
C ARG A 53 -7.66 -13.48 1.52
N HIS A 54 -7.60 -14.69 2.04
CA HIS A 54 -8.74 -15.61 2.05
C HIS A 54 -9.88 -15.08 2.94
N THR A 55 -9.58 -14.65 4.16
CA THR A 55 -10.58 -14.14 5.11
C THR A 55 -11.33 -12.91 4.60
N LEU A 56 -10.64 -11.96 3.97
CA LEU A 56 -11.26 -10.72 3.49
C LEU A 56 -11.97 -10.87 2.13
N GLY A 57 -11.66 -11.93 1.37
CA GLY A 57 -12.24 -12.16 0.04
C GLY A 57 -12.13 -10.93 -0.87
N ASP A 58 -13.25 -10.55 -1.47
CA ASP A 58 -13.35 -9.42 -2.40
C ASP A 58 -13.04 -8.07 -1.75
N ARG A 59 -13.22 -7.96 -0.43
CA ARG A 59 -12.93 -6.73 0.33
C ARG A 59 -11.44 -6.46 0.47
N TYR A 60 -10.59 -7.48 0.29
CA TYR A 60 -9.13 -7.33 0.39
C TYR A 60 -8.62 -6.19 -0.50
N LEU A 61 -9.02 -6.19 -1.77
CA LEU A 61 -8.50 -5.21 -2.71
C LEU A 61 -9.01 -3.80 -2.39
N GLN A 62 -10.27 -3.67 -1.98
CA GLN A 62 -10.85 -2.39 -1.57
C GLN A 62 -10.12 -1.82 -0.35
N LEU A 63 -9.93 -2.63 0.69
CA LEU A 63 -9.26 -2.22 1.92
C LEU A 63 -7.78 -1.90 1.67
N PHE A 64 -7.10 -2.72 0.86
CA PHE A 64 -5.70 -2.49 0.54
C PHE A 64 -5.50 -1.23 -0.28
N THR A 65 -6.30 -0.99 -1.31
CA THR A 65 -6.15 0.20 -2.16
C THR A 65 -6.46 1.49 -1.42
N ALA A 66 -7.49 1.49 -0.55
CA ALA A 66 -7.80 2.60 0.34
C ALA A 66 -6.65 2.87 1.34
N TRP A 67 -6.05 1.81 1.89
CA TRP A 67 -4.90 1.95 2.78
C TRP A 67 -3.63 2.40 2.03
N ALA A 68 -3.34 1.87 0.85
CA ALA A 68 -2.09 2.14 0.16
C ALA A 68 -2.07 3.48 -0.61
N GLY A 69 -3.24 4.11 -0.82
CA GLY A 69 -3.36 5.40 -1.50
C GLY A 69 -2.46 6.47 -0.89
N GLY A 70 -1.58 7.06 -1.71
CA GLY A 70 -0.63 8.10 -1.28
C GLY A 70 0.47 7.64 -0.32
N ARG A 71 0.56 6.33 0.00
CA ARG A 71 1.61 5.80 0.88
C ARG A 71 2.78 5.27 0.06
N PRO A 72 4.01 5.78 0.25
CA PRO A 72 5.18 5.24 -0.43
C PRO A 72 5.38 3.76 -0.07
N LYS A 73 5.87 2.98 -1.04
CA LYS A 73 6.20 1.56 -0.85
C LYS A 73 7.64 1.42 -0.36
N THR A 74 7.85 0.70 0.73
CA THR A 74 9.20 0.33 1.20
C THR A 74 9.55 -1.10 0.77
N SER A 75 8.77 -2.09 1.19
CA SER A 75 8.90 -3.48 0.75
C SER A 75 7.58 -4.22 0.93
N SER A 76 7.34 -5.29 0.16
CA SER A 76 6.09 -6.05 0.25
C SER A 76 5.90 -6.72 1.62
N ARG A 77 7.00 -7.07 2.31
CA ARG A 77 6.97 -7.58 3.69
C ARG A 77 6.61 -6.49 4.70
N SER A 78 7.19 -5.30 4.57
CA SER A 78 6.87 -4.18 5.47
C SER A 78 5.42 -3.73 5.29
N ASP A 79 4.95 -3.67 4.04
CA ASP A 79 3.55 -3.38 3.72
C ASP A 79 2.62 -4.41 4.31
N ALA A 80 2.95 -5.71 4.21
CA ALA A 80 2.14 -6.78 4.79
C ALA A 80 1.94 -6.57 6.31
N GLN A 81 3.02 -6.27 7.04
CA GLN A 81 2.96 -6.01 8.48
C GLN A 81 2.12 -4.77 8.80
N ALA A 82 2.38 -3.66 8.11
CA ALA A 82 1.67 -2.40 8.33
C ALA A 82 0.19 -2.49 7.97
N PHE A 83 -0.16 -3.22 6.90
CA PHE A 83 -1.54 -3.44 6.49
C PHE A 83 -2.30 -4.31 7.48
N VAL A 84 -1.70 -5.39 8.00
CA VAL A 84 -2.32 -6.19 9.07
C VAL A 84 -2.57 -5.35 10.32
N ALA A 85 -1.60 -4.52 10.74
CA ALA A 85 -1.78 -3.62 11.87
C ALA A 85 -2.94 -2.64 11.64
N HIS A 86 -3.05 -2.08 10.43
CA HIS A 86 -4.15 -1.20 10.06
C HIS A 86 -5.50 -1.93 10.11
N LEU A 87 -5.63 -3.11 9.51
CA LEU A 87 -6.85 -3.91 9.53
C LEU A 87 -7.31 -4.22 10.96
N GLN A 88 -6.37 -4.46 11.86
CA GLN A 88 -6.66 -4.64 13.29
C GLN A 88 -7.13 -3.37 13.99
N ASP A 89 -6.60 -2.20 13.60
CA ASP A 89 -7.04 -0.91 14.15
C ASP A 89 -8.46 -0.54 13.69
N ILE A 90 -8.81 -0.86 12.45
CA ILE A 90 -10.15 -0.59 11.90
C ILE A 90 -11.15 -1.72 12.16
N GLY A 91 -10.76 -2.77 12.88
CA GLY A 91 -11.64 -3.87 13.29
C GLY A 91 -11.93 -4.92 12.21
N GLU A 92 -11.27 -4.87 11.06
CA GLU A 92 -11.40 -5.85 9.97
C GLU A 92 -10.69 -7.17 10.27
N LEU A 93 -9.75 -7.17 11.23
CA LEU A 93 -9.12 -8.38 11.76
C LEU A 93 -9.12 -8.35 13.28
N PRO A 94 -9.37 -9.50 13.94
CA PRO A 94 -9.25 -9.59 15.38
C PRO A 94 -7.80 -9.35 15.82
N ARG A 95 -7.63 -8.62 16.93
CA ARG A 95 -6.34 -8.57 17.63
C ARG A 95 -6.22 -9.79 18.53
N PRO A 96 -5.18 -10.63 18.38
CA PRO A 96 -4.98 -11.75 19.28
C PRO A 96 -4.84 -11.25 20.74
N PRO A 97 -5.52 -11.87 21.72
CA PRO A 97 -5.50 -11.39 23.11
C PRO A 97 -4.10 -11.31 23.72
N TRP A 98 -3.19 -12.18 23.29
CA TRP A 98 -1.81 -12.23 23.76
C TRP A 98 -0.95 -11.05 23.29
N TYR A 99 -1.33 -10.35 22.21
CA TYR A 99 -0.57 -9.23 21.65
C TYR A 99 -0.61 -7.98 22.56
N GLN A 100 -1.73 -7.75 23.27
CA GLN A 100 -1.83 -6.64 24.23
C GLN A 100 -0.90 -6.81 25.44
N ARG A 101 -0.60 -8.06 25.83
CA ARG A 101 0.27 -8.37 26.98
C ARG A 101 1.74 -8.00 26.69
N PHE A 102 2.22 -8.23 25.48
CA PHE A 102 3.61 -7.92 25.11
C PHE A 102 3.85 -6.42 24.88
N ARG A 103 2.87 -5.68 24.33
CA ARG A 103 3.03 -4.23 24.10
C ARG A 103 3.15 -3.41 25.40
N LYS A 104 2.61 -3.91 26.52
CA LYS A 104 2.81 -3.30 27.85
C LYS A 104 4.23 -3.52 28.41
N LEU A 105 4.92 -4.57 27.95
CA LEU A 105 6.26 -4.93 28.43
C LEU A 105 7.38 -4.17 27.70
N SER A 106 7.17 -3.79 26.43
CA SER A 106 8.15 -3.04 25.64
C SER A 106 8.13 -1.51 25.84
N ARG A 107 7.34 -1.01 26.80
CA ARG A 107 7.19 0.43 27.11
C ARG A 107 7.73 0.76 28.52
N LYS A 108 8.67 -0.04 29.01
CA LYS A 108 9.44 0.18 30.24
C LYS A 108 10.90 0.42 29.91
#